data_AF-D2DT69-F1
#
_entry.id   AF-D2DT69-F1
#
_cell.length_a   1.000
_cell.length_b   1.000
_cell.length_c   1.000
_cell.angle_alpha   90.00
_cell.angle_beta   90.00
_cell.angle_gamma   90.00
#
_symmetry.space_group_name_H-M   'P 1'
#
loop_
_entity.id
_entity.type
_entity.pdbx_description
1 polymer ?
#
loop_
_entity_poly.entity_id
_entity_poly.type
_entity_poly.pdbx_seq_one_letter_code
_entity_poly.pdbx_strand_id
1 'polypeptide(L)'
;TSARLLDKLVGDFLEEQCISPTFIMDHPQVMSPLAKYHRSIKGLTERFELFVAKKEIVNAYTELNDPLDQRARFMQQAQDKMAGDDEAQMIDENFCT
;
A
#
# COMPACT_ATOMS: atom_id res chain seq x y z
N THR A 1 4.60 -12.13 4.33
CA THR A 1 4.03 -11.91 2.99
C THR A 1 5.02 -11.10 2.15
N SER A 2 4.92 -11.11 0.81
CA SER A 2 5.82 -10.33 -0.07
C SER A 2 5.78 -8.83 0.23
N ALA A 3 4.62 -8.29 0.61
CA ALA A 3 4.46 -6.91 1.05
C ALA A 3 5.33 -6.57 2.26
N ARG A 4 5.36 -7.42 3.29
CA ARG A 4 6.17 -7.21 4.51
C ARG A 4 7.68 -7.28 4.24
N LEU A 5 8.12 -8.08 3.27
CA LEU A 5 9.53 -8.11 2.86
C LEU A 5 9.92 -6.80 2.17
N LEU A 6 9.05 -6.31 1.27
CA LEU A 6 9.28 -5.02 0.61
C LEU A 6 9.32 -3.87 1.62
N ASP A 7 8.37 -3.83 2.55
CA ASP A 7 8.34 -2.85 3.65
C ASP A 7 9.65 -2.82 4.44
N LYS A 8 10.16 -3.99 4.86
CA LYS A 8 11.44 -4.09 5.56
C LYS A 8 12.64 -3.62 4.74
N LEU A 9 12.67 -3.95 3.45
CA LEU A 9 13.73 -3.49 2.55
C LEU A 9 13.67 -1.97 2.34
N VAL A 10 12.48 -1.39 2.22
CA VAL A 10 12.31 0.06 2.12
C VAL A 10 12.81 0.74 3.40
N GLY A 11 12.44 0.21 4.57
CA GLY A 11 12.93 0.68 5.87
C GLY A 11 14.45 0.70 5.97
N ASP A 12 15.09 -0.42 5.64
CA ASP A 12 16.53 -0.57 5.81
C ASP A 12 17.35 0.21 4.76
N PHE A 13 16.86 0.31 3.52
CA PHE A 13 17.65 0.86 2.40
C PHE A 13 17.23 2.25 1.94
N LEU A 14 15.96 2.64 2.07
CA LEU A 14 15.44 3.90 1.53
C LEU A 14 15.13 4.92 2.64
N GLU A 15 14.45 4.52 3.71
CA GLU A 15 14.05 5.44 4.79
C GLU A 15 15.26 6.08 5.47
N GLU A 16 16.34 5.32 5.67
CA GLU A 16 17.60 5.80 6.27
C GLU A 16 18.26 6.94 5.46
N GLN A 17 17.96 7.04 4.16
CA GLN A 17 18.48 8.10 3.28
C GLN A 17 17.60 9.37 3.31
N CYS A 18 16.37 9.29 3.85
CA CYS A 18 15.39 10.36 3.83
C CYS A 18 15.57 11.34 5.00
N ILE A 19 16.67 12.09 5.01
CA ILE A 19 16.94 13.12 6.04
C ILE A 19 16.08 14.37 5.84
N SER A 20 16.10 14.90 4.61
CA SER A 20 15.23 16.02 4.20
C SER A 20 13.87 15.50 3.73
N PRO A 21 12.85 16.37 3.58
CA PRO A 21 11.55 15.97 3.03
C PRO A 21 11.70 15.27 1.67
N THR A 22 11.41 13.98 1.63
CA THR A 22 11.58 13.12 0.46
C THR A 22 10.31 12.34 0.20
N PHE A 23 9.83 12.37 -1.04
CA PHE A 23 8.71 11.55 -1.49
C PHE A 23 9.21 10.21 -2.02
N ILE A 24 8.76 9.12 -1.40
CA ILE A 24 8.82 7.78 -2.00
C ILE A 24 7.50 7.57 -2.72
N MET A 25 7.54 7.21 -4.01
CA MET A 25 6.36 7.16 -4.89
C MET A 25 6.23 5.80 -5.57
N ASP A 26 5.05 5.56 -6.13
CA ASP A 26 4.73 4.41 -6.97
C ASP A 26 4.85 3.07 -6.26
N HIS A 27 4.23 2.99 -5.08
CA HIS A 27 4.26 1.78 -4.26
C HIS A 27 3.60 0.59 -4.98
N PRO A 28 4.13 -0.64 -4.80
CA PRO A 28 3.51 -1.85 -5.33
C PRO A 28 2.06 -2.04 -4.87
N GLN A 29 1.22 -2.56 -5.76
CA GLN A 29 -0.21 -2.77 -5.50
C GLN A 29 -0.46 -3.76 -4.36
N VAL A 30 0.42 -4.74 -4.19
CA VAL A 30 0.39 -5.71 -3.07
C VAL A 30 0.55 -5.05 -1.70
N MET A 31 1.13 -3.85 -1.63
CA MET A 31 1.30 -3.07 -0.39
C MET A 31 0.20 -2.03 -0.19
N SER A 32 -0.65 -1.82 -1.19
CA SER A 32 -1.54 -0.65 -1.26
C SER A 32 -2.95 -1.08 -1.68
N PRO A 33 -3.69 -1.79 -0.81
CA PRO A 33 -4.98 -2.40 -1.14
C PRO A 33 -6.08 -1.36 -1.45
N LEU A 34 -5.94 -0.13 -0.96
CA LEU A 34 -6.90 0.96 -1.17
C LEU A 34 -6.44 1.96 -2.24
N ALA A 35 -5.19 1.87 -2.69
CA ALA A 35 -4.64 2.78 -3.69
C ALA A 35 -4.98 2.33 -5.11
N LYS A 36 -5.36 3.29 -5.96
CA LYS A 36 -5.63 3.05 -7.37
C LYS A 36 -4.37 2.60 -8.10
N TYR A 37 -4.55 1.70 -9.07
CA TYR A 37 -3.45 1.23 -9.92
C TYR A 37 -2.79 2.39 -10.65
N HIS A 38 -1.48 2.29 -10.89
CA HIS A 38 -0.74 3.31 -11.61
C HIS A 38 -1.17 3.36 -13.09
N ARG A 39 -1.45 4.56 -13.61
CA ARG A 39 -1.98 4.74 -14.97
C ARG A 39 -1.12 4.18 -16.10
N SER A 40 0.19 4.03 -15.88
CA SER A 40 1.15 3.62 -16.91
C SER A 40 2.10 2.49 -16.51
N ILE A 41 2.16 2.10 -15.23
CA ILE A 41 3.14 1.11 -14.74
C ILE A 41 2.38 -0.03 -14.06
N LYS A 42 2.28 -1.16 -14.76
CA LYS A 42 1.53 -2.31 -14.28
C LYS A 42 2.13 -2.86 -12.97
N GLY A 43 1.27 -3.09 -11.98
CA GLY A 43 1.65 -3.65 -10.67
C GLY A 43 2.03 -2.61 -9.61
N LEU A 44 2.10 -1.33 -9.98
CA LEU A 44 2.27 -0.22 -9.04
C LEU A 44 0.95 0.53 -8.81
N THR A 45 0.96 1.45 -7.86
CA THR A 45 -0.17 2.31 -7.49
C THR A 45 0.24 3.76 -7.47
N GLU A 46 -0.73 4.67 -7.62
CA GLU A 46 -0.47 6.11 -7.50
C GLU A 46 -0.46 6.52 -6.02
N ARG A 47 0.54 6.02 -5.28
CA ARG A 47 0.74 6.27 -3.84
C ARG A 47 2.09 6.92 -3.59
N PHE A 48 2.11 7.91 -2.72
CA PHE A 48 3.34 8.45 -2.18
C PHE A 48 3.34 8.46 -0.65
N GLU A 49 4.55 8.41 -0.10
CA GLU A 49 4.83 8.63 1.32
C GLU A 49 5.85 9.75 1.44
N LEU A 50 5.63 10.66 2.40
CA LEU A 50 6.58 11.70 2.74
C LEU A 50 7.40 11.26 3.94
N PHE A 51 8.72 11.18 3.75
CA PHE A 51 9.67 10.92 4.81
C PHE A 51 10.42 12.20 5.20
N VAL A 52 10.57 12.44 6.51
CA VAL A 52 11.38 13.52 7.07
C VAL A 52 12.15 12.97 8.26
N ALA A 53 13.46 13.25 8.34
CA ALA A 53 14.31 12.75 9.41
C ALA A 53 14.17 11.23 9.65
N LYS A 54 14.13 10.45 8.56
CA LYS A 54 14.02 8.98 8.54
C LYS A 54 12.70 8.44 9.10
N LYS A 55 11.64 9.24 9.11
CA LYS A 55 10.32 8.86 9.59
C LYS A 55 9.25 9.22 8.58
N GLU A 56 8.30 8.32 8.39
CA GLU A 56 7.09 8.57 7.62
C GLU A 56 6.24 9.62 8.34
N ILE A 57 5.80 10.64 7.61
CA ILE A 57 4.98 11.75 8.11
C ILE A 57 3.63 11.81 7.38
N VAL A 58 3.59 11.43 6.10
CA VAL A 58 2.38 11.48 5.27
C VAL A 58 2.31 10.21 4.44
N ASN A 59 1.10 9.67 4.31
CA ASN A 59 0.75 8.64 3.35
C ASN A 59 -0.45 9.15 2.55
N ALA A 60 -0.35 9.14 1.23
CA ALA A 60 -1.40 9.61 0.36
C ALA A 60 -1.41 8.84 -0.96
N TYR A 61 -2.59 8.70 -1.54
CA TYR A 61 -2.76 7.97 -2.79
C TYR A 61 -3.96 8.48 -3.56
N THR A 62 -3.96 8.24 -4.88
CA THR A 62 -5.20 8.29 -5.65
C THR A 62 -6.10 7.15 -5.18
N GLU A 63 -7.28 7.49 -4.65
CA GLU A 63 -8.23 6.52 -4.10
C GLU A 63 -8.70 5.51 -5.16
N LEU A 64 -8.75 4.23 -4.78
CA LEU A 64 -9.38 3.21 -5.59
C LEU A 64 -10.90 3.41 -5.55
N ASN A 65 -11.45 3.80 -6.69
CA ASN A 65 -12.87 4.12 -6.84
C ASN A 65 -13.64 3.12 -7.72
N ASP A 66 -13.03 1.98 -8.05
CA ASP A 66 -13.71 0.86 -8.72
C ASP A 66 -14.15 -0.15 -7.65
N PRO A 67 -15.46 -0.29 -7.38
CA PRO A 67 -15.96 -1.17 -6.32
C PRO A 67 -15.69 -2.66 -6.60
N LEU A 68 -15.56 -3.07 -7.87
CA LEU A 68 -15.26 -4.46 -8.22
C LEU A 68 -13.79 -4.79 -7.93
N ASP A 69 -12.86 -3.89 -8.28
CA ASP A 69 -11.44 -4.03 -7.91
C ASP A 69 -11.29 -3.96 -6.37
N GLN A 70 -11.97 -3.03 -5.71
CA GLN A 70 -11.91 -2.90 -4.26
C GLN A 70 -12.38 -4.17 -3.54
N ARG A 71 -13.50 -4.76 -3.98
CA ARG A 71 -14.00 -6.03 -3.43
C ARG A 71 -13.00 -7.17 -3.67
N ALA A 72 -12.39 -7.26 -4.85
CA ALA A 72 -11.37 -8.28 -5.13
C ALA A 72 -10.14 -8.15 -4.22
N ARG A 73 -9.71 -6.92 -3.92
CA ARG A 73 -8.60 -6.66 -2.99
C ARG A 73 -8.95 -6.99 -1.55
N PHE A 74 -10.17 -6.69 -1.10
CA PHE A 74 -10.63 -7.13 0.21
C PHE A 74 -10.69 -8.65 0.34
N MET A 75 -11.10 -9.37 -0.72
CA MET A 75 -11.04 -10.83 -0.74
C MET A 75 -9.60 -11.35 -0.59
N GLN A 76 -8.63 -10.70 -1.25
CA GLN A 76 -7.22 -11.05 -1.09
C GLN A 76 -6.73 -10.79 0.34
N GLN A 77 -7.06 -9.64 0.94
CA GLN A 77 -6.68 -9.36 2.34
C GLN A 77 -7.32 -10.35 3.33
N ALA A 78 -8.56 -10.77 3.08
CA ALA A 78 -9.20 -11.79 3.92
C ALA A 78 -8.48 -13.15 3.82
N GLN A 79 -7.98 -13.52 2.64
CA GLN A 79 -7.14 -14.72 2.47
C GLN A 79 -5.81 -14.58 3.21
N ASP A 80 -5.16 -13.41 3.12
CA ASP A 80 -3.91 -13.14 3.83
C ASP A 80 -4.10 -13.21 5.35
N LYS A 81 -5.24 -12.72 5.85
CA LYS A 81 -5.64 -12.84 7.26
C LYS A 81 -5.80 -14.30 7.68
N MET A 82 -6.47 -15.12 6.86
CA MET A 82 -6.60 -16.56 7.12
C MET A 82 -5.25 -17.28 7.08
N ALA A 83 -4.28 -16.76 6.32
CA ALA A 83 -2.91 -17.25 6.26
C ALA A 83 -2.01 -16.76 7.42
N GLY A 84 -2.56 -15.99 8.37
CA GLY A 84 -1.88 -15.55 9.60
C GLY A 84 -1.34 -14.11 9.57
N ASP A 85 -1.82 -13.26 8.65
CA ASP A 85 -1.51 -11.82 8.67
C ASP A 85 -2.54 -11.05 9.52
N ASP A 86 -2.24 -10.86 10.81
CA ASP A 86 -3.15 -10.22 11.78
C ASP A 86 -3.48 -8.75 11.45
N GLU A 87 -2.63 -8.09 10.65
CA GLU A 87 -2.80 -6.68 10.24
C GLU A 87 -3.65 -6.54 8.97
N ALA A 88 -4.00 -7.65 8.31
CA ALA A 88 -4.82 -7.63 7.11
C ALA A 88 -6.27 -7.21 7.42
N GLN A 89 -6.83 -6.37 6.54
CA GLN A 89 -8.16 -5.82 6.70
C GLN A 89 -9.26 -6.85 6.40
N MET A 90 -10.44 -6.64 6.98
CA MET A 90 -11.62 -7.46 6.70
C MET A 90 -12.37 -6.93 5.47
N ILE A 91 -13.23 -7.77 4.90
CA ILE A 91 -14.12 -7.35 3.80
C ILE A 91 -15.20 -6.42 4.37
N ASP A 92 -15.28 -5.20 3.82
CA ASP A 92 -16.37 -4.26 4.06
C ASP A 92 -17.25 -4.14 2.82
N GLU A 93 -18.37 -4.86 2.82
CA GLU A 93 -19.34 -4.84 1.71
C GLU A 93 -20.14 -3.53 1.64
N ASN A 94 -20.30 -2.82 2.77
CA ASN A 94 -20.99 -1.53 2.78
C ASN A 94 -20.13 -0.45 2.12
N PHE A 95 -18.80 -0.53 2.28
CA PHE A 95 -17.87 0.34 1.55
C PHE A 95 -17.91 0.11 0.02
N CYS A 96 -18.23 -1.12 -0.41
CA CYS A 96 -18.24 -1.50 -1.83
C CYS A 96 -19.61 -1.33 -2.52
N THR A 97 -20.66 -0.90 -1.82
CA THR A 97 -22.05 -0.78 -2.33
C THR A 97 -22.46 0.69 -2.45
#